data_AF-A0A6B3EDK5-F1
#
_entry.id   AF-A0A6B3EDK5-F1
#
_cell.length_a   1.000
_cell.length_b   1.000
_cell.length_c   1.000
_cell.angle_alpha   90.00
_cell.angle_beta   90.00
_cell.angle_gamma   90.00
#
_symmetry.space_group_name_H-M   'P 1'
#
loop_
_entity.id
_entity.type
_entity.pdbx_description
1 polymer ?
#
loop_
_entity_poly.entity_id
_entity_poly.type
_entity_poly.pdbx_seq_one_letter_code
_entity_poly.pdbx_strand_id
1 'polypeptide(L)'
;MADEKVLDAQKWVNATYGGVAGYQPCPEDGKTGWSTMYALIMGLQHELGISPVVASFGPTTMAKVQALGEIGFGWSGNENIVRIIQHGLFCKGYWGANGFGEFGAVTTEAVKSLRVNMGLPDGGTGTEGGTVTPQILKCILNMDAYVVVAGGTEKIRAIQQWLNGRYWQRDAYSIGPCDGIYSRD
;
A
#
# COMPACT_ATOMS: atom_id res chain seq x y z
N MET A 1 -13.10 -11.80 -13.19
CA MET A 1 -14.15 -10.79 -12.98
C MET A 1 -13.45 -9.50 -12.60
N ALA A 2 -13.92 -8.35 -13.07
CA ALA A 2 -13.36 -7.06 -12.68
C ALA A 2 -13.76 -6.73 -11.24
N ASP A 3 -12.83 -6.21 -10.44
CA ASP A 3 -13.11 -5.67 -9.12
C ASP A 3 -13.48 -4.18 -9.25
N GLU A 4 -14.64 -3.79 -8.72
CA GLU A 4 -15.16 -2.43 -8.85
C GLU A 4 -14.32 -1.40 -8.10
N LYS A 5 -13.71 -1.77 -6.95
CA LYS A 5 -12.86 -0.88 -6.17
C LYS A 5 -11.49 -0.69 -6.83
N VAL A 6 -10.98 -1.72 -7.49
CA VAL A 6 -9.79 -1.59 -8.32
C VAL A 6 -10.06 -0.72 -9.54
N LEU A 7 -11.22 -0.89 -10.20
CA LEU A 7 -11.60 -0.06 -11.35
C LEU A 7 -11.74 1.42 -10.95
N ASP A 8 -12.34 1.69 -9.80
CA ASP A 8 -12.44 3.04 -9.24
C ASP A 8 -11.06 3.65 -8.97
N ALA A 9 -10.12 2.88 -8.40
CA ALA A 9 -8.73 3.29 -8.22
C ALA A 9 -8.04 3.66 -9.53
N GLN A 10 -8.16 2.81 -10.55
CA GLN A 10 -7.56 3.00 -11.87
C GLN A 10 -8.09 4.27 -12.55
N LYS A 11 -9.41 4.46 -12.54
CA LYS A 11 -10.07 5.65 -13.09
C LYS A 11 -9.65 6.92 -12.37
N TRP A 12 -9.68 6.88 -11.04
CA TRP A 12 -9.32 8.04 -10.23
C TRP A 12 -7.87 8.46 -10.48
N VAL A 13 -6.91 7.53 -10.38
CA VAL A 13 -5.49 7.88 -10.52
C VAL A 13 -5.16 8.40 -11.93
N ASN A 14 -5.76 7.81 -12.98
CA ASN A 14 -5.59 8.26 -14.35
C ASN A 14 -6.18 9.66 -14.57
N ALA A 15 -7.40 9.89 -14.07
CA ALA A 15 -8.08 11.18 -14.22
C ALA A 15 -7.37 12.30 -13.46
N THR A 16 -6.88 12.02 -12.25
CA THR A 16 -6.21 13.01 -11.39
C THR A 16 -4.81 13.36 -11.88
N TYR A 17 -4.03 12.38 -12.36
CA TYR A 17 -2.61 12.59 -12.65
C TYR A 17 -2.24 12.48 -14.13
N GLY A 18 -3.19 12.26 -15.04
CA GLY A 18 -2.93 12.08 -16.48
C GLY A 18 -2.14 13.21 -17.15
N GLY A 19 -2.20 14.44 -16.61
CA GLY A 19 -1.42 15.59 -17.09
C GLY A 19 -0.06 15.80 -16.44
N VAL A 20 0.34 14.96 -15.48
CA VAL A 20 1.59 15.11 -14.73
C VAL A 20 2.78 14.64 -15.55
N ALA A 21 3.85 15.44 -15.58
CA ALA A 21 5.08 15.11 -16.31
C ALA A 21 5.71 13.79 -15.81
N GLY A 22 5.84 12.82 -16.72
CA GLY A 22 6.37 11.47 -16.43
C GLY A 22 5.30 10.44 -16.07
N TYR A 23 4.05 10.86 -15.83
CA TYR A 23 2.96 9.94 -15.50
C TYR A 23 2.64 9.00 -16.66
N GLN A 24 2.36 7.73 -16.35
CA GLN A 24 1.88 6.73 -17.31
C GLN A 24 0.54 6.16 -16.82
N PRO A 25 -0.52 6.22 -17.62
CA PRO A 25 -1.83 5.69 -17.23
C PRO A 25 -1.81 4.17 -17.16
N CYS A 26 -2.60 3.63 -16.23
CA CYS A 26 -2.85 2.20 -16.14
C CYS A 26 -4.14 1.81 -16.89
N PRO A 27 -4.31 0.53 -17.29
CA PRO A 27 -5.59 0.06 -17.81
C PRO A 27 -6.71 0.23 -16.76
N GLU A 28 -7.90 0.60 -17.20
CA GLU A 28 -9.11 0.72 -16.38
C GLU A 28 -10.00 -0.52 -16.56
N ASP A 29 -9.50 -1.68 -16.13
CA ASP A 29 -10.12 -2.99 -16.36
C ASP A 29 -10.56 -3.71 -15.07
N GLY A 30 -10.40 -3.05 -13.92
CA GLY A 30 -10.69 -3.59 -12.59
C GLY A 30 -9.80 -4.75 -12.17
N LYS A 31 -8.62 -4.90 -12.79
CA LYS A 31 -7.64 -5.92 -12.42
C LYS A 31 -6.37 -5.28 -11.87
N THR A 32 -6.00 -5.65 -10.65
CA THR A 32 -4.75 -5.18 -10.07
C THR A 32 -3.56 -5.75 -10.85
N GLY A 33 -2.59 -4.89 -11.14
CA GLY A 33 -1.31 -5.29 -11.71
C GLY A 33 -0.25 -4.22 -11.51
N TRP A 34 0.96 -4.50 -12.01
CA TRP A 34 2.09 -3.58 -11.90
C TRP A 34 1.79 -2.19 -12.45
N SER A 35 1.06 -2.09 -13.57
CA SER A 35 0.64 -0.80 -14.14
C SER A 35 -0.20 0.02 -13.15
N THR A 36 -1.13 -0.60 -12.43
CA THR A 36 -1.94 0.08 -11.42
C THR A 36 -1.09 0.53 -10.23
N MET A 37 -0.18 -0.33 -9.74
CA MET A 37 0.75 0.04 -8.66
C MET A 37 1.65 1.20 -9.08
N TYR A 38 2.20 1.18 -10.29
CA TYR A 38 3.03 2.26 -10.81
C TYR A 38 2.27 3.57 -10.97
N ALA A 39 1.03 3.54 -11.47
CA ALA A 39 0.19 4.72 -11.55
C ALA A 39 -0.04 5.35 -10.17
N LEU A 40 -0.34 4.54 -9.15
CA LEU A 40 -0.50 5.00 -7.76
C LEU A 40 0.82 5.53 -7.16
N ILE A 41 1.96 4.89 -7.44
CA ILE A 41 3.29 5.38 -7.03
C ILE A 41 3.58 6.75 -7.65
N MET A 42 3.31 6.92 -8.94
CA MET A 42 3.54 8.19 -9.63
C MET A 42 2.60 9.29 -9.12
N GLY A 43 1.35 8.95 -8.81
CA GLY A 43 0.44 9.85 -8.08
C GLY A 43 1.01 10.28 -6.73
N LEU A 44 1.50 9.33 -5.92
CA LEU A 44 2.14 9.62 -4.63
C LEU A 44 3.35 10.54 -4.82
N GLN A 45 4.20 10.25 -5.80
CA GLN A 45 5.37 11.08 -6.09
C GLN A 45 4.98 12.52 -6.44
N HIS A 46 3.92 12.73 -7.22
CA HIS A 46 3.39 14.06 -7.50
C HIS A 46 2.98 14.80 -6.22
N GLU A 47 2.20 14.16 -5.35
CA GLU A 47 1.75 14.73 -4.07
C GLU A 47 2.92 15.05 -3.13
N LEU A 48 4.04 14.33 -3.27
CA LEU A 48 5.29 14.58 -2.55
C LEU A 48 6.17 15.67 -3.21
N GLY A 49 5.73 16.26 -4.32
CA GLY A 49 6.47 17.27 -5.07
C GLY A 49 7.68 16.73 -5.83
N ILE A 50 7.64 15.47 -6.29
CA ILE A 50 8.67 14.88 -7.16
C ILE A 50 8.26 15.09 -8.62
N SER A 51 9.18 15.59 -9.45
CA SER A 51 8.98 15.76 -10.89
C SER A 51 10.31 15.62 -11.66
N PRO A 52 10.33 14.97 -12.82
CA PRO A 52 9.25 14.12 -13.35
C PRO A 52 9.00 12.91 -12.44
N VAL A 53 7.79 12.38 -12.47
CA VAL A 53 7.44 11.15 -11.74
C VAL A 53 7.96 9.92 -12.49
N VAL A 54 8.21 8.83 -11.77
CA VAL A 54 8.74 7.57 -12.28
C VAL A 54 8.04 6.37 -11.63
N ALA A 55 7.92 5.27 -12.37
CA ALA A 55 7.26 4.03 -11.96
C ALA A 55 8.06 3.20 -10.92
N SER A 56 8.54 3.82 -9.83
CA SER A 56 9.30 3.11 -8.79
C SER A 56 9.24 3.81 -7.44
N PHE A 57 9.04 3.04 -6.36
CA PHE A 57 9.13 3.54 -4.98
C PHE A 57 10.59 3.46 -4.49
N GLY A 58 11.39 4.45 -4.89
CA GLY A 58 12.83 4.53 -4.59
C GLY A 58 13.18 5.33 -3.32
N PRO A 59 14.49 5.55 -3.07
CA PRO A 59 14.98 6.27 -1.88
C PRO A 59 14.40 7.69 -1.73
N THR A 60 14.24 8.44 -2.82
CA THR A 60 13.65 9.79 -2.78
C THR A 60 12.20 9.77 -2.32
N THR A 61 11.39 8.84 -2.83
CA THR A 61 10.00 8.65 -2.38
C THR A 61 9.98 8.24 -0.91
N MET A 62 10.83 7.30 -0.51
CA MET A 62 10.96 6.86 0.88
C MET A 62 11.26 8.02 1.83
N ALA A 63 12.26 8.84 1.51
CA ALA A 63 12.65 9.99 2.32
C ALA A 63 11.54 11.04 2.42
N LYS A 64 10.83 11.31 1.32
CA LYS A 64 9.72 12.28 1.31
C LYS A 64 8.49 11.79 2.07
N VAL A 65 8.15 10.50 2.01
CA VAL A 65 7.09 9.93 2.87
C VAL A 65 7.51 9.97 4.34
N GLN A 66 8.77 9.66 4.66
CA GLN A 66 9.29 9.74 6.04
C GLN A 66 9.15 11.16 6.62
N ALA A 67 9.33 12.19 5.79
CA ALA A 67 9.19 13.59 6.19
C ALA A 67 7.73 14.01 6.51
N LEU A 68 6.73 13.23 6.10
CA LEU A 68 5.32 13.47 6.46
C LEU A 68 5.00 13.11 7.92
N GLY A 69 5.89 12.36 8.58
CA GLY A 69 5.65 11.81 9.91
C GLY A 69 4.70 10.60 9.88
N GLU A 70 4.07 10.34 11.01
CA GLU A 70 3.14 9.22 11.15
C GLU A 70 1.81 9.53 10.47
N ILE A 71 1.41 8.70 9.50
CA ILE A 71 0.11 8.78 8.83
C ILE A 71 -0.82 7.76 9.49
N GLY A 72 -1.92 8.22 10.07
CA GLY A 72 -2.87 7.40 10.81
C GLY A 72 -4.22 8.09 10.98
N PHE A 73 -5.02 7.60 11.93
CA PHE A 73 -6.37 8.13 12.18
C PHE A 73 -6.38 9.65 12.35
N GLY A 74 -7.22 10.35 11.59
CA GLY A 74 -7.34 11.81 11.65
C GLY A 74 -6.22 12.59 10.96
N TRP A 75 -5.27 11.93 10.30
CA TRP A 75 -4.24 12.62 9.53
C TRP A 75 -4.86 13.39 8.35
N SER A 76 -4.51 14.67 8.25
CA SER A 76 -5.14 15.64 7.34
C SER A 76 -4.14 16.43 6.49
N GLY A 77 -2.91 15.92 6.36
CA GLY A 77 -1.83 16.63 5.65
C GLY A 77 -2.05 16.75 4.14
N ASN A 78 -2.62 15.72 3.50
CA ASN A 78 -2.98 15.73 2.08
C ASN A 78 -4.02 14.63 1.78
N GLU A 79 -5.23 15.02 1.38
CA GLU A 79 -6.32 14.08 1.09
C GLU A 79 -6.01 13.07 -0.02
N ASN A 80 -5.24 13.45 -1.04
CA ASN A 80 -4.88 12.58 -2.14
C ASN A 80 -3.89 11.49 -1.73
N ILE A 81 -2.99 11.79 -0.78
CA ILE A 81 -2.11 10.75 -0.21
C ILE A 81 -2.93 9.71 0.55
N VAL A 82 -3.93 10.14 1.33
CA VAL A 82 -4.87 9.20 1.97
C VAL A 82 -5.62 8.38 0.93
N ARG A 83 -6.08 9.02 -0.15
CA ARG A 83 -6.81 8.36 -1.23
C ARG A 83 -5.96 7.31 -1.94
N ILE A 84 -4.67 7.58 -2.16
CA ILE A 84 -3.70 6.61 -2.70
C ILE A 84 -3.54 5.41 -1.76
N ILE A 85 -3.43 5.65 -0.44
CA ILE A 85 -3.37 4.57 0.56
C ILE A 85 -4.64 3.71 0.47
N GLN A 86 -5.82 4.32 0.44
CA GLN A 86 -7.10 3.63 0.38
C GLN A 86 -7.25 2.80 -0.92
N HIS A 87 -6.88 3.36 -2.07
CA HIS A 87 -6.88 2.66 -3.35
C HIS A 87 -5.86 1.52 -3.39
N GLY A 88 -4.67 1.71 -2.83
CA GLY A 88 -3.67 0.65 -2.68
C GLY A 88 -4.19 -0.50 -1.81
N LEU A 89 -4.88 -0.21 -0.70
CA LEU A 89 -5.51 -1.22 0.15
C LEU A 89 -6.55 -2.04 -0.60
N PHE A 90 -7.41 -1.41 -1.42
CA PHE A 90 -8.34 -2.14 -2.29
C PHE A 90 -7.61 -3.05 -3.28
N CYS A 91 -6.55 -2.55 -3.91
CA CYS A 91 -5.73 -3.35 -4.84
C CYS A 91 -5.09 -4.57 -4.16
N LYS A 92 -4.81 -4.47 -2.86
CA LYS A 92 -4.30 -5.56 -2.00
C LYS A 92 -5.39 -6.50 -1.47
N GLY A 93 -6.66 -6.23 -1.76
CA GLY A 93 -7.81 -7.02 -1.29
C GLY A 93 -8.32 -6.64 0.09
N TYR A 94 -7.90 -5.50 0.65
CA TYR A 94 -8.42 -4.97 1.91
C TYR A 94 -9.51 -3.94 1.65
N TRP A 95 -10.49 -3.86 2.55
CA TRP A 95 -11.53 -2.85 2.46
C TRP A 95 -11.01 -1.48 2.93
N GLY A 96 -10.35 -0.75 2.03
CA GLY A 96 -9.56 0.43 2.38
C GLY A 96 -10.36 1.61 2.92
N ALA A 97 -11.63 1.79 2.53
CA ALA A 97 -12.48 2.89 3.00
C ALA A 97 -13.97 2.74 2.63
N ASN A 98 -14.84 3.50 3.30
CA ASN A 98 -16.23 3.76 2.86
C ASN A 98 -16.39 5.11 2.13
N GLY A 99 -15.43 6.02 2.32
CA GLY A 99 -15.34 7.33 1.68
C GLY A 99 -13.87 7.72 1.55
N PHE A 100 -13.55 8.54 0.56
CA PHE A 100 -12.16 8.82 0.18
C PHE A 100 -11.64 10.12 0.77
N GLY A 101 -10.32 10.19 1.00
CA GLY A 101 -9.61 11.43 1.35
C GLY A 101 -9.46 11.69 2.86
N GLU A 102 -10.21 11.00 3.71
CA GLU A 102 -10.07 11.04 5.16
C GLU A 102 -9.51 9.72 5.69
N PHE A 103 -8.47 9.79 6.54
CA PHE A 103 -7.94 8.62 7.22
C PHE A 103 -8.81 8.28 8.44
N GLY A 104 -9.97 7.68 8.16
CA GLY A 104 -10.97 7.31 9.16
C GLY A 104 -10.80 5.88 9.71
N ALA A 105 -11.72 5.48 10.58
CA ALA A 105 -11.68 4.20 11.29
C ALA A 105 -11.60 2.98 10.35
N VAL A 106 -12.30 3.02 9.20
CA VAL A 106 -12.26 1.92 8.22
C VAL A 106 -10.87 1.75 7.62
N THR A 107 -10.20 2.86 7.27
CA THR A 107 -8.82 2.82 6.77
C THR A 107 -7.85 2.35 7.85
N THR A 108 -8.02 2.79 9.10
CA THR A 108 -7.24 2.28 10.23
C THR A 108 -7.35 0.76 10.37
N GLU A 109 -8.57 0.21 10.37
CA GLU A 109 -8.79 -1.24 10.50
C GLU A 109 -8.27 -2.04 9.31
N ALA A 110 -8.34 -1.49 8.10
CA ALA A 110 -7.73 -2.09 6.91
C ALA A 110 -6.20 -2.15 7.03
N VAL A 111 -5.54 -1.10 7.52
CA VAL A 111 -4.09 -1.08 7.74
C VAL A 111 -3.70 -2.04 8.88
N LYS A 112 -4.49 -2.13 9.95
CA LYS A 112 -4.27 -3.15 11.00
C LYS A 112 -4.33 -4.57 10.43
N SER A 113 -5.36 -4.86 9.64
CA SER A 113 -5.53 -6.15 8.99
C SER A 113 -4.35 -6.49 8.08
N LEU A 114 -3.85 -5.49 7.32
CA LEU A 114 -2.65 -5.62 6.51
C LEU A 114 -1.42 -5.97 7.37
N ARG A 115 -1.18 -5.22 8.45
CA ARG A 115 -0.06 -5.41 9.36
C ARG A 115 -0.07 -6.80 10.01
N VAL A 116 -1.22 -7.24 10.50
CA VAL A 116 -1.37 -8.59 11.07
C VAL A 116 -1.09 -9.66 10.02
N ASN A 117 -1.59 -9.47 8.80
CA ASN A 117 -1.33 -10.38 7.69
C ASN A 117 0.16 -10.44 7.30
N MET A 118 0.92 -9.35 7.48
CA MET A 118 2.38 -9.30 7.34
C MET A 118 3.14 -9.95 8.52
N GLY A 119 2.48 -10.30 9.63
CA GLY A 119 3.13 -10.76 10.86
C GLY A 119 3.61 -9.63 11.79
N LEU A 120 3.08 -8.42 11.63
CA LEU A 120 3.43 -7.22 12.39
C LEU A 120 2.35 -6.91 13.44
N PRO A 121 2.70 -6.18 14.53
CA PRO A 121 1.68 -5.67 15.45
C PRO A 121 0.74 -4.69 14.76
N ASP A 122 -0.57 -4.80 15.07
CA ASP A 122 -1.61 -3.87 14.62
C ASP A 122 -1.44 -2.45 15.19
N GLY A 123 -0.84 -2.36 16.38
CA GLY A 123 -0.46 -1.12 17.05
C GLY A 123 -1.50 -0.57 18.04
N GLY A 124 -2.60 -1.28 18.30
CA GLY A 124 -3.58 -0.83 19.30
C GLY A 124 -5.04 -1.16 18.96
N THR A 125 -5.94 -0.70 19.83
CA THR A 125 -7.40 -0.94 19.71
C THR A 125 -8.13 0.31 19.23
N GLY A 126 -9.31 0.13 18.62
CA GLY A 126 -10.10 1.26 18.11
C GLY A 126 -9.32 2.11 17.10
N THR A 127 -9.19 3.41 17.34
CA THR A 127 -8.48 4.34 16.44
C THR A 127 -6.97 4.42 16.69
N GLU A 128 -6.45 3.72 17.69
CA GLU A 128 -5.00 3.59 17.93
C GLU A 128 -4.39 2.53 17.01
N GLY A 129 -3.12 2.69 16.63
CA GLY A 129 -2.44 1.81 15.70
C GLY A 129 -2.86 2.04 14.24
N GLY A 130 -2.75 1.01 13.40
CA GLY A 130 -3.11 1.11 11.98
C GLY A 130 -2.35 2.21 11.22
N THR A 131 -1.15 2.54 11.66
CA THR A 131 -0.35 3.62 11.08
C THR A 131 0.44 3.14 9.87
N VAL A 132 0.56 4.04 8.89
CA VAL A 132 1.25 3.81 7.62
C VAL A 132 2.62 4.49 7.69
N THR A 133 3.65 3.68 7.97
CA THR A 133 5.05 4.11 7.83
C THR A 133 5.47 4.08 6.35
N PRO A 134 6.62 4.67 5.98
CA PRO A 134 7.12 4.59 4.61
C PRO A 134 7.29 3.16 4.09
N GLN A 135 7.71 2.23 4.95
CA GLN A 135 7.85 0.81 4.61
C GLN A 135 6.47 0.17 4.36
N ILE A 136 5.49 0.46 5.21
CA ILE A 136 4.11 -0.03 5.02
C ILE A 136 3.51 0.54 3.73
N LEU A 137 3.71 1.83 3.44
CA LEU A 137 3.22 2.42 2.19
C LEU A 137 3.87 1.80 0.95
N LYS A 138 5.17 1.54 1.00
CA LYS A 138 5.88 0.83 -0.06
C LYS A 138 5.30 -0.57 -0.28
N CYS A 139 4.95 -1.28 0.80
CA CYS A 139 4.29 -2.58 0.73
C CYS A 139 2.85 -2.48 0.19
N ILE A 140 2.08 -1.46 0.55
CA ILE A 140 0.74 -1.21 0.01
C ILE A 140 0.80 -1.01 -1.52
N LEU A 141 1.84 -0.32 -2.01
CA LEU A 141 2.00 0.05 -3.41
C LEU A 141 2.91 -0.90 -4.22
N ASN A 142 3.05 -2.16 -3.81
CA ASN A 142 3.75 -3.20 -4.56
C ASN A 142 2.84 -4.38 -4.90
N MET A 143 3.37 -5.46 -5.48
CA MET A 143 2.58 -6.65 -5.84
C MET A 143 2.67 -7.82 -4.85
N ASP A 144 3.36 -7.65 -3.72
CA ASP A 144 3.48 -8.72 -2.72
C ASP A 144 2.10 -9.04 -2.11
N ALA A 145 1.77 -10.32 -1.99
CA ALA A 145 0.58 -10.75 -1.26
C ALA A 145 0.92 -11.04 0.20
N TYR A 146 0.01 -10.68 1.11
CA TYR A 146 0.15 -10.92 2.56
C TYR A 146 -0.87 -11.95 3.10
N VAL A 147 -1.57 -12.60 2.18
CA VAL A 147 -2.50 -13.70 2.42
C VAL A 147 -2.09 -14.88 1.56
N VAL A 148 -2.46 -16.11 1.96
CA VAL A 148 -2.15 -17.30 1.16
C VAL A 148 -2.78 -17.18 -0.23
N VAL A 149 -1.94 -17.28 -1.25
CA VAL A 149 -2.38 -17.28 -2.65
C VAL A 149 -2.57 -18.71 -3.17
N ALA A 150 -3.11 -18.85 -4.38
CA ALA A 150 -3.22 -20.15 -5.04
C ALA A 150 -1.85 -20.84 -5.13
N GLY A 151 -1.76 -22.07 -4.62
CA GLY A 151 -0.51 -22.83 -4.54
C GLY A 151 0.33 -22.58 -3.29
N GLY A 152 -0.05 -21.61 -2.45
CA GLY A 152 0.60 -21.34 -1.17
C GLY A 152 0.06 -22.21 -0.02
N THR A 153 0.76 -22.17 1.13
CA THR A 153 0.33 -22.87 2.35
C THR A 153 0.43 -21.97 3.58
N GLU A 154 -0.47 -22.18 4.54
CA GLU A 154 -0.41 -21.48 5.84
C GLU A 154 0.87 -21.77 6.61
N LYS A 155 1.47 -22.96 6.44
CA LYS A 155 2.74 -23.31 7.08
C LYS A 155 3.87 -22.41 6.61
N ILE A 156 3.98 -22.18 5.30
CA ILE A 156 5.01 -21.29 4.75
C ILE A 156 4.69 -19.84 5.13
N ARG A 157 3.41 -19.44 5.07
CA ARG A 157 2.98 -18.10 5.48
C ARG A 157 3.35 -17.80 6.93
N ALA A 158 3.16 -18.74 7.85
CA ALA A 158 3.56 -18.57 9.25
C ALA A 158 5.07 -18.32 9.40
N ILE A 159 5.91 -18.94 8.57
CA ILE A 159 7.37 -18.68 8.56
C ILE A 159 7.66 -17.28 8.00
N GLN A 160 7.01 -16.88 6.91
CA GLN A 160 7.14 -15.55 6.33
C GLN A 160 6.73 -14.45 7.33
N GLN A 161 5.58 -14.62 7.99
CA GLN A 161 5.11 -13.74 9.04
C GLN A 161 6.07 -13.68 10.22
N TRP A 162 6.63 -14.82 10.63
CA TRP A 162 7.63 -14.86 11.70
C TRP A 162 8.90 -14.07 11.33
N LEU A 163 9.41 -14.22 10.11
CA LEU A 163 10.56 -13.46 9.62
C LEU A 163 10.28 -11.95 9.63
N ASN A 164 9.14 -11.55 9.08
CA ASN A 164 8.71 -10.16 9.08
C ASN A 164 8.59 -9.60 10.50
N GLY A 165 7.81 -10.24 11.36
CA GLY A 165 7.64 -9.82 12.76
C GLY A 165 8.94 -9.76 13.55
N ARG A 166 9.91 -10.62 13.23
CA ARG A 166 11.22 -10.66 13.90
C ARG A 166 12.16 -9.52 13.49
N TYR A 167 12.08 -9.07 12.22
CA TYR A 167 13.12 -8.22 11.62
C TYR A 167 12.62 -6.91 11.02
N TRP A 168 11.31 -6.62 10.97
CA TRP A 168 10.75 -5.42 10.31
C TRP A 168 11.29 -4.06 10.81
N GLN A 169 11.86 -4.00 12.02
CA GLN A 169 12.48 -2.79 12.58
C GLN A 169 13.98 -2.68 12.29
N ARG A 170 14.57 -3.62 11.55
CA ARG A 170 15.99 -3.60 11.19
C ARG A 170 16.16 -2.90 9.86
N ASP A 171 17.05 -1.91 9.78
CA ASP A 171 17.30 -1.14 8.55
C ASP A 171 17.69 -2.00 7.34
N ALA A 172 18.37 -3.13 7.57
CA ALA A 172 18.78 -4.06 6.52
C ALA A 172 17.67 -5.01 6.05
N TYR A 173 16.49 -4.97 6.67
CA TYR A 173 15.39 -5.90 6.38
C TYR A 173 14.22 -5.16 5.70
N SER A 174 13.69 -5.77 4.64
CA SER A 174 12.44 -5.33 4.00
C SER A 174 11.34 -6.33 4.32
N ILE A 175 10.13 -5.84 4.62
CA ILE A 175 8.95 -6.69 4.82
C ILE A 175 8.69 -7.45 3.51
N GLY A 176 8.83 -8.78 3.56
CA GLY A 176 8.58 -9.66 2.42
C GLY A 176 7.11 -10.11 2.34
N PRO A 177 6.72 -10.80 1.26
CA PRO A 177 5.37 -11.34 1.10
C PRO A 177 5.05 -12.34 2.22
N CYS A 178 3.75 -12.52 2.47
CA CYS A 178 3.19 -13.57 3.32
C CYS A 178 2.18 -14.39 2.49
N ASP A 179 2.61 -14.80 1.30
CA ASP A 179 1.81 -15.45 0.25
C ASP A 179 1.72 -16.97 0.38
N GLY A 180 2.49 -17.56 1.30
CA GLY A 180 2.55 -18.99 1.52
C GLY A 180 3.35 -19.76 0.47
N ILE A 181 4.06 -19.08 -0.43
CA ILE A 181 4.93 -19.69 -1.44
C ILE A 181 6.35 -19.75 -0.92
N TYR A 182 7.00 -20.91 -1.06
CA TYR A 182 8.40 -21.05 -0.70
C TYR A 182 9.24 -20.30 -1.74
N SER A 183 9.75 -19.13 -1.38
CA SER A 183 10.68 -18.36 -2.20
C SER A 183 12.02 -19.09 -2.29
N ARG A 184 12.57 -19.15 -3.50
CA ARG A 184 13.89 -19.74 -3.80
C ARG A 184 14.94 -18.69 -4.17
N ASP A 185 14.54 -17.43 -4.14
CA ASP A 185 15.37 -16.27 -4.44
C ASP A 185 16.29 -15.89 -3.27
#